data_AF-A0A4R0IWQ4-F1
#
_entry.id   AF-A0A4R0IWQ4-F1
#
_cell.length_a   1.000
_cell.length_b   1.000
_cell.length_c   1.000
_cell.angle_alpha   90.00
_cell.angle_beta   90.00
_cell.angle_gamma   90.00
#
_symmetry.space_group_name_H-M   'P 1'
#
loop_
_entity.id
_entity.type
_entity.pdbx_description
1 polymer ?
#
loop_
_entity_poly.entity_id
_entity_poly.type
_entity_poly.pdbx_seq_one_letter_code
_entity_poly.pdbx_strand_id
1 'polypeptide(L)'
;MTETTVPAGTVTQQSRLIGEALGEVKRVIVGQEHMVETLMVSLLAKGHCLLEGVPGVAKTLAVRTFASVVGGTFARIQFTPDLVPSDIVGTRIYRQTREAFDIELGPTFVNFVLADEVNRAPAKVQSAMLELMAERQVSIGGQTFPMPKPFIVIATQNPIESEGVYPLPEAQRDRFLVKIDVPHPRGHEEFEILRRMSVDPPEPRQVLKPETIMELQRSAEQVFVHNLVAEYAVRLVMATRTPTDFHLPDLEPIIELGVSPRATLGLIAAGRALALIHGRDYLLPSDIQTVALDVMGHRLGLTFDAVADNIDPRAVIERILATVPPPQPVWRDGTDGSGRPEFV
;
A
#
# COMPACT_ATOMS: atom_id res chain seq x y z
N MET A 1 -13.67 6.53 27.79
CA MET A 1 -13.47 5.44 26.82
C MET A 1 -12.25 4.69 27.29
N THR A 2 -12.40 3.45 27.73
CA THR A 2 -11.33 2.62 28.31
C THR A 2 -10.30 2.26 27.24
N GLU A 3 -9.09 2.80 27.36
CA GLU A 3 -7.92 2.45 26.55
C GLU A 3 -7.67 0.95 26.66
N THR A 4 -7.94 0.21 25.59
CA THR A 4 -7.60 -1.21 25.50
C THR A 4 -6.18 -1.29 24.92
N THR A 5 -5.18 -1.09 25.76
CA THR A 5 -3.77 -1.17 25.37
C THR A 5 -3.33 -2.61 25.18
N VAL A 6 -2.68 -2.91 24.05
CA VAL A 6 -2.01 -4.20 23.81
C VAL A 6 -0.82 -4.32 24.77
N PRO A 7 -0.62 -5.45 25.48
CA PRO A 7 0.54 -5.63 26.36
C PRO A 7 1.86 -5.53 25.57
N ALA A 8 2.86 -4.83 26.10
CA ALA A 8 4.17 -4.64 25.45
C ALA A 8 4.89 -5.96 25.08
N GLY A 9 4.66 -7.03 25.87
CA GLY A 9 5.17 -8.38 25.56
C GLY A 9 4.57 -8.98 24.28
N THR A 10 3.33 -8.62 23.94
CA THR A 10 2.63 -9.08 22.74
C THR A 10 3.15 -8.37 21.49
N VAL A 11 3.41 -7.06 21.56
CA VAL A 11 3.90 -6.27 20.42
C VAL A 11 5.30 -6.71 19.98
N THR A 12 6.18 -7.01 20.94
CA THR A 12 7.52 -7.52 20.63
C THR A 12 7.46 -8.88 19.92
N GLN A 13 6.56 -9.77 20.35
CA GLN A 13 6.36 -11.07 19.70
C GLN A 13 5.80 -10.91 18.27
N GLN A 14 4.84 -10.00 18.09
CA GLN A 14 4.25 -9.69 16.78
C GLN A 14 5.29 -9.12 15.81
N SER A 15 6.09 -8.16 16.25
CA SER A 15 7.18 -7.58 15.44
C SER A 15 8.21 -8.63 15.05
N ARG A 16 8.59 -9.54 15.96
CA ARG A 16 9.49 -10.66 15.63
C ARG A 16 8.91 -11.53 14.52
N LEU A 17 7.65 -11.92 14.64
CA LEU A 17 6.97 -12.76 13.65
C LEU A 17 6.87 -12.07 12.28
N ILE A 18 6.58 -10.77 12.27
CA ILE A 18 6.61 -9.94 11.05
C ILE A 18 8.03 -9.90 10.47
N GLY A 19 9.05 -9.72 11.31
CA GLY A 19 10.45 -9.69 10.91
C GLY A 19 10.92 -11.02 10.28
N GLU A 20 10.46 -12.15 10.82
CA GLU A 20 10.70 -13.48 10.23
C GLU A 20 10.08 -13.60 8.83
N ALA A 21 8.85 -13.13 8.65
CA ALA A 21 8.18 -13.12 7.35
C ALA A 21 8.91 -12.20 6.35
N LEU A 22 9.27 -10.97 6.75
CA LEU A 22 10.03 -10.05 5.91
C LEU A 22 11.41 -10.63 5.54
N GLY A 23 12.08 -11.31 6.49
CA GLY A 23 13.35 -11.99 6.26
C GLY A 23 13.24 -13.12 5.23
N GLU A 24 12.17 -13.92 5.29
CA GLU A 24 11.92 -14.99 4.33
C GLU A 24 11.65 -14.45 2.92
N VAL A 25 10.94 -13.32 2.78
CA VAL A 25 10.77 -12.66 1.47
C VAL A 25 12.10 -12.13 0.94
N LYS A 26 12.90 -11.46 1.79
CA LYS A 26 14.24 -10.91 1.43
C LYS A 26 15.27 -11.99 1.11
N ARG A 27 15.03 -13.25 1.48
CA ARG A 27 15.84 -14.39 1.05
C ARG A 27 15.68 -14.65 -0.44
N VAL A 28 14.46 -14.50 -0.96
CA VAL A 28 14.12 -14.73 -2.38
C VAL A 28 14.32 -13.47 -3.21
N ILE A 29 13.93 -12.31 -2.69
CA ILE A 29 13.97 -11.03 -3.41
C ILE A 29 15.20 -10.23 -3.01
N VAL A 30 15.87 -9.62 -3.99
CA VAL A 30 17.11 -8.85 -3.81
C VAL A 30 16.87 -7.38 -4.16
N GLY A 31 17.33 -6.45 -3.33
CA GLY A 31 17.34 -5.00 -3.64
C GLY A 31 15.98 -4.32 -3.64
N GLN A 32 14.97 -4.93 -3.00
CA GLN A 32 13.60 -4.40 -2.95
C GLN A 32 13.08 -4.32 -1.51
N GLU A 33 13.95 -3.98 -0.58
CA GLU A 33 13.64 -3.96 0.86
C GLU A 33 12.51 -2.99 1.18
N HIS A 34 12.56 -1.78 0.61
CA HIS A 34 11.51 -0.76 0.75
C HIS A 34 10.16 -1.27 0.25
N MET A 35 10.13 -1.86 -0.95
CA MET A 35 8.90 -2.38 -1.53
C MET A 35 8.31 -3.50 -0.68
N VAL A 36 9.13 -4.44 -0.18
CA VAL A 36 8.65 -5.55 0.66
C VAL A 36 8.12 -5.07 2.01
N GLU A 37 8.78 -4.10 2.65
CA GLU A 37 8.28 -3.50 3.89
C GLU A 37 6.99 -2.73 3.66
N THR A 38 6.89 -1.91 2.61
CA THR A 38 5.68 -1.15 2.29
C THR A 38 4.51 -2.04 1.86
N LEU A 39 4.75 -3.20 1.25
CA LEU A 39 3.72 -4.23 1.02
C LEU A 39 3.16 -4.77 2.35
N MET A 40 4.03 -5.04 3.33
CA MET A 40 3.61 -5.44 4.68
C MET A 40 2.84 -4.32 5.39
N VAL A 41 3.34 -3.08 5.34
CA VAL A 41 2.64 -1.89 5.85
C VAL A 41 1.23 -1.82 5.28
N SER A 42 1.09 -1.98 3.96
CA SER A 42 -0.21 -1.91 3.29
C SER A 42 -1.14 -3.04 3.68
N LEU A 43 -0.63 -4.28 3.78
CA LEU A 43 -1.40 -5.42 4.24
C LEU A 43 -1.94 -5.21 5.66
N LEU A 44 -1.09 -4.74 6.58
CA LEU A 44 -1.46 -4.48 7.98
C LEU A 44 -2.41 -3.27 8.11
N ALA A 45 -2.23 -2.24 7.29
CA ALA A 45 -3.10 -1.08 7.20
C ALA A 45 -4.40 -1.35 6.41
N LYS A 46 -4.63 -2.58 5.95
CA LYS A 46 -5.77 -3.00 5.11
C LYS A 46 -5.86 -2.17 3.82
N GLY A 47 -4.76 -1.63 3.32
CA GLY A 47 -4.69 -0.84 2.10
C GLY A 47 -4.33 -1.66 0.87
N HIS A 48 -4.51 -1.03 -0.30
CA HIS A 48 -4.07 -1.55 -1.60
C HIS A 48 -2.81 -0.82 -2.07
N CYS A 49 -1.99 -1.49 -2.88
CA CYS A 49 -0.71 -0.97 -3.35
C CYS A 49 -0.71 -0.75 -4.86
N LEU A 50 -0.05 0.32 -5.30
CA LEU A 50 0.28 0.57 -6.69
C LEU A 50 1.80 0.48 -6.88
N LEU A 51 2.27 -0.45 -7.69
CA LEU A 51 3.69 -0.67 -8.00
C LEU A 51 4.01 -0.10 -9.38
N GLU A 52 4.69 1.02 -9.44
CA GLU A 52 5.15 1.60 -10.68
C GLU A 52 6.61 1.20 -10.91
N GLY A 53 6.95 0.77 -12.12
CA GLY A 53 8.33 0.42 -12.43
C GLY A 53 8.43 -0.19 -13.81
N VAL A 54 9.63 -0.15 -14.36
CA VAL A 54 9.94 -0.69 -15.69
C VAL A 54 9.75 -2.20 -15.76
N PRO A 55 9.55 -2.78 -16.95
CA PRO A 55 9.51 -4.23 -17.12
C PRO A 55 10.79 -4.90 -16.64
N GLY A 56 10.67 -6.13 -16.13
CA GLY A 56 11.83 -6.96 -15.76
C GLY A 56 12.36 -6.76 -14.34
N VAL A 57 11.86 -5.81 -13.55
CA VAL A 57 12.29 -5.60 -12.14
C VAL A 57 11.63 -6.56 -11.14
N ALA A 58 11.31 -7.78 -11.57
CA ALA A 58 10.80 -8.86 -10.72
C ALA A 58 9.55 -8.57 -9.84
N LYS A 59 8.75 -7.53 -10.13
CA LYS A 59 7.53 -7.15 -9.37
C LYS A 59 6.59 -8.35 -9.15
N THR A 60 6.29 -9.08 -10.21
CA THR A 60 5.43 -10.27 -10.17
C THR A 60 6.00 -11.37 -9.26
N LEU A 61 7.31 -11.58 -9.29
CA LEU A 61 7.97 -12.56 -8.42
C LEU A 61 7.92 -12.11 -6.97
N ALA A 62 8.17 -10.83 -6.69
CA ALA A 62 8.15 -10.31 -5.34
C ALA A 62 6.76 -10.38 -4.70
N VAL A 63 5.71 -10.00 -5.43
CA VAL A 63 4.32 -10.09 -4.94
C VAL A 63 3.90 -11.55 -4.71
N ARG A 64 4.23 -12.46 -5.62
CA ARG A 64 3.95 -13.89 -5.46
C ARG A 64 4.68 -14.47 -4.25
N THR A 65 5.97 -14.14 -4.10
CA THR A 65 6.79 -14.56 -2.95
C THR A 65 6.18 -14.04 -1.66
N PHE A 66 5.82 -12.75 -1.62
CA PHE A 66 5.16 -12.13 -0.47
C PHE A 66 3.88 -12.88 -0.10
N ALA A 67 2.98 -13.13 -1.05
CA ALA A 67 1.73 -13.88 -0.83
C ALA A 67 1.99 -15.31 -0.30
N SER A 68 2.99 -16.02 -0.83
CA SER A 68 3.38 -17.34 -0.35
C SER A 68 3.90 -17.32 1.10
N VAL A 69 4.71 -16.32 1.46
CA VAL A 69 5.26 -16.19 2.82
C VAL A 69 4.19 -15.82 3.84
N VAL A 70 3.31 -14.88 3.50
CA VAL A 70 2.26 -14.43 4.45
C VAL A 70 1.06 -15.39 4.51
N GLY A 71 0.92 -16.26 3.51
CA GLY A 71 -0.15 -17.25 3.45
C GLY A 71 -1.48 -16.67 2.98
N GLY A 72 -2.19 -17.44 2.16
CA GLY A 72 -3.46 -17.05 1.54
C GLY A 72 -3.53 -17.50 0.09
N THR A 73 -4.70 -17.36 -0.52
CA THR A 73 -4.88 -17.62 -1.95
C THR A 73 -4.37 -16.45 -2.78
N PHE A 74 -3.82 -16.75 -3.95
CA PHE A 74 -3.23 -15.77 -4.86
C PHE A 74 -3.80 -15.93 -6.26
N ALA A 75 -4.08 -14.80 -6.92
CA ALA A 75 -4.41 -14.76 -8.33
C ALA A 75 -3.66 -13.61 -9.01
N ARG A 76 -3.18 -13.89 -10.22
CA ARG A 76 -2.61 -12.88 -11.12
C ARG A 76 -3.60 -12.64 -12.24
N ILE A 77 -3.95 -11.38 -12.45
CA ILE A 77 -4.81 -10.92 -13.53
C ILE A 77 -3.95 -9.99 -14.38
N GLN A 78 -3.72 -10.37 -15.63
CA GLN A 78 -3.06 -9.52 -16.60
C GLN A 78 -4.12 -8.60 -17.21
N PHE A 79 -3.93 -7.29 -17.09
CA PHE A 79 -4.84 -6.33 -17.70
C PHE A 79 -4.46 -6.15 -19.16
N THR A 80 -5.46 -6.33 -20.03
CA THR A 80 -5.32 -6.25 -21.49
C THR A 80 -6.47 -5.41 -22.07
N PRO A 81 -6.32 -4.87 -23.30
CA PRO A 81 -7.35 -4.03 -23.92
C PRO A 81 -8.69 -4.73 -24.15
N ASP A 82 -8.69 -6.05 -24.27
CA ASP A 82 -9.84 -6.92 -24.52
C ASP A 82 -10.53 -7.42 -23.25
N LEU A 83 -9.92 -7.20 -22.08
CA LEU A 83 -10.47 -7.62 -20.80
C LEU A 83 -11.83 -6.94 -20.55
N VAL A 84 -12.82 -7.68 -20.05
CA VAL A 84 -14.12 -7.11 -19.65
C VAL A 84 -14.34 -7.21 -18.14
N PRO A 85 -15.20 -6.37 -17.53
CA PRO A 85 -15.44 -6.40 -16.08
C PRO A 85 -15.81 -7.78 -15.53
N SER A 86 -16.58 -8.57 -16.29
CA SER A 86 -16.97 -9.94 -15.91
C SER A 86 -15.81 -10.91 -15.76
N ASP A 87 -14.68 -10.66 -16.45
CA ASP A 87 -13.48 -11.49 -16.32
C ASP A 87 -12.76 -11.27 -14.99
N ILE A 88 -13.04 -10.14 -14.33
CA ILE A 88 -12.49 -9.79 -13.02
C ILE A 88 -13.43 -10.26 -11.91
N VAL A 89 -14.70 -9.88 -12.01
CA VAL A 89 -15.67 -10.06 -10.93
C VAL A 89 -16.42 -11.38 -11.02
N GLY A 90 -16.50 -12.00 -12.19
CA GLY A 90 -17.31 -13.19 -12.45
C GLY A 90 -18.57 -12.90 -13.27
N THR A 91 -19.26 -13.96 -13.66
CA THR A 91 -20.42 -13.89 -14.56
C THR A 91 -21.48 -14.93 -14.22
N ARG A 92 -22.65 -14.82 -14.85
CA ARG A 92 -23.68 -15.86 -14.85
C ARG A 92 -23.53 -16.73 -16.07
N ILE A 93 -23.37 -18.03 -15.85
CA ILE A 93 -23.29 -19.03 -16.91
C ILE A 93 -24.57 -19.86 -16.95
N TYR A 94 -25.10 -20.11 -18.14
CA TYR A 94 -26.24 -21.02 -18.29
C TYR A 94 -25.72 -22.47 -18.39
N ARG A 95 -26.04 -23.30 -17.40
CA ARG A 95 -25.73 -24.74 -17.45
C ARG A 95 -26.89 -25.52 -18.04
N GLN A 96 -26.73 -25.94 -19.28
CA GLN A 96 -27.72 -26.75 -20.01
C GLN A 96 -28.12 -28.02 -19.24
N THR A 97 -27.18 -28.68 -18.56
CA THR A 97 -27.45 -29.91 -17.79
C THR A 97 -28.44 -29.72 -16.64
N ARG A 98 -28.61 -28.50 -16.14
CA ARG A 98 -29.53 -28.15 -15.03
C ARG A 98 -30.63 -27.19 -15.46
N GLU A 99 -30.64 -26.80 -16.74
CA GLU A 99 -31.49 -25.73 -17.30
C GLU A 99 -31.54 -24.47 -16.42
N ALA A 100 -30.41 -24.11 -15.80
CA ALA A 100 -30.33 -23.05 -14.78
C ALA A 100 -29.13 -22.13 -15.00
N PHE A 101 -29.23 -20.90 -14.49
CA PHE A 101 -28.11 -19.96 -14.43
C PHE A 101 -27.31 -20.17 -13.14
N ASP A 102 -26.07 -20.62 -13.28
CA ASP A 102 -25.10 -20.70 -12.19
C ASP A 102 -24.22 -19.45 -12.17
N ILE A 103 -23.66 -19.13 -11.01
CA ILE A 103 -22.69 -18.03 -10.86
C ILE A 103 -21.29 -18.63 -10.88
N GLU A 104 -20.45 -18.08 -11.76
CA GLU A 104 -19.03 -18.37 -11.84
C GLU A 104 -18.26 -17.16 -11.32
N LEU A 105 -17.60 -17.34 -10.17
CA LEU A 105 -16.84 -16.28 -9.52
C LEU A 105 -15.54 -16.00 -10.29
N GLY A 106 -15.19 -14.73 -10.41
CA GLY A 106 -13.96 -14.31 -11.07
C GLY A 106 -12.70 -14.68 -10.28
N PRO A 107 -11.51 -14.47 -10.87
CA PRO A 107 -10.23 -14.76 -10.25
C PRO A 107 -9.91 -13.86 -9.03
N THR A 108 -10.71 -12.82 -8.79
CA THR A 108 -10.52 -11.89 -7.68
C THR A 108 -10.93 -12.41 -6.31
N PHE A 109 -11.61 -13.55 -6.23
CA PHE A 109 -12.04 -14.19 -4.99
C PHE A 109 -10.90 -14.93 -4.27
N VAL A 110 -9.81 -14.20 -4.04
CA VAL A 110 -8.59 -14.66 -3.38
C VAL A 110 -8.06 -13.62 -2.39
N ASN A 111 -7.16 -13.99 -1.50
CA ASN A 111 -6.59 -13.04 -0.53
C ASN A 111 -5.69 -11.99 -1.19
N PHE A 112 -4.92 -12.40 -2.20
CA PHE A 112 -3.94 -11.56 -2.89
C PHE A 112 -4.25 -11.50 -4.39
N VAL A 113 -4.65 -10.33 -4.87
CA VAL A 113 -4.82 -10.07 -6.30
C VAL A 113 -3.64 -9.25 -6.81
N LEU A 114 -2.85 -9.83 -7.71
CA LEU A 114 -1.89 -9.09 -8.52
C LEU A 114 -2.59 -8.65 -9.81
N ALA A 115 -2.86 -7.35 -9.94
CA ALA A 115 -3.41 -6.75 -11.14
C ALA A 115 -2.27 -6.15 -11.96
N ASP A 116 -1.77 -6.91 -12.93
CA ASP A 116 -0.58 -6.56 -13.71
C ASP A 116 -0.97 -5.61 -14.86
N GLU A 117 -0.23 -4.51 -15.01
CA GLU A 117 -0.37 -3.52 -16.08
C GLU A 117 -1.78 -2.91 -16.16
N VAL A 118 -2.30 -2.43 -15.03
CA VAL A 118 -3.68 -1.92 -14.93
C VAL A 118 -3.97 -0.76 -15.90
N ASN A 119 -2.92 -0.06 -16.34
CA ASN A 119 -3.00 1.00 -17.34
C ASN A 119 -3.23 0.48 -18.77
N ARG A 120 -3.28 -0.83 -19.03
CA ARG A 120 -3.57 -1.40 -20.37
C ARG A 120 -5.04 -1.76 -20.59
N ALA A 121 -5.86 -1.81 -19.53
CA ALA A 121 -7.28 -2.11 -19.67
C ALA A 121 -8.13 -0.83 -19.79
N PRO A 122 -9.30 -0.92 -20.46
CA PRO A 122 -10.24 0.20 -20.54
C PRO A 122 -10.71 0.68 -19.16
N ALA A 123 -11.11 1.95 -19.08
CA ALA A 123 -11.56 2.60 -17.83
C ALA A 123 -12.71 1.86 -17.12
N LYS A 124 -13.57 1.14 -17.85
CA LYS A 124 -14.67 0.34 -17.26
C LYS A 124 -14.13 -0.85 -16.44
N VAL A 125 -13.07 -1.48 -16.91
CA VAL A 125 -12.41 -2.62 -16.25
C VAL A 125 -11.66 -2.13 -15.01
N GLN A 126 -10.93 -1.03 -15.15
CA GLN A 126 -10.29 -0.34 -14.02
C GLN A 126 -11.32 0.02 -12.94
N SER A 127 -12.46 0.57 -13.34
CA SER A 127 -13.55 0.93 -12.42
C SER A 127 -14.10 -0.27 -11.66
N ALA A 128 -14.30 -1.42 -12.32
CA ALA A 128 -14.78 -2.64 -11.67
C ALA A 128 -13.79 -3.18 -10.61
N MET A 129 -12.49 -3.12 -10.90
CA MET A 129 -11.45 -3.47 -9.92
C MET A 129 -11.43 -2.48 -8.74
N LEU A 130 -11.62 -1.18 -8.98
CA LEU A 130 -11.60 -0.17 -7.93
C LEU A 130 -12.86 -0.20 -7.05
N GLU A 131 -14.00 -0.58 -7.63
CA GLU A 131 -15.23 -0.88 -6.89
C GLU A 131 -15.01 -2.07 -5.96
N LEU A 132 -14.41 -3.15 -6.47
CA LEU A 132 -14.01 -4.31 -5.67
C LEU A 132 -13.09 -3.92 -4.49
N MET A 133 -12.12 -3.04 -4.73
CA MET A 133 -11.22 -2.53 -3.68
C MET A 133 -11.98 -1.76 -2.60
N ALA A 134 -12.94 -0.92 -2.98
CA ALA A 134 -13.71 -0.10 -2.06
C ALA A 134 -14.73 -0.93 -1.26
N GLU A 135 -15.51 -1.75 -1.94
CA GLU A 135 -16.65 -2.47 -1.36
C GLU A 135 -16.23 -3.81 -0.73
N ARG A 136 -15.13 -4.42 -1.17
CA ARG A 136 -14.65 -5.75 -0.75
C ARG A 136 -15.72 -6.84 -0.85
N GLN A 137 -16.65 -6.67 -1.78
CA GLN A 137 -17.70 -7.61 -2.13
C GLN A 137 -18.15 -7.34 -3.57
N VAL A 138 -18.74 -8.34 -4.21
CA VAL A 138 -19.31 -8.22 -5.57
C VAL A 138 -20.73 -8.74 -5.55
N SER A 139 -21.63 -8.05 -6.25
CA SER A 139 -23.00 -8.54 -6.46
C SER A 139 -23.18 -9.06 -7.89
N ILE A 140 -23.41 -10.37 -8.05
CA ILE A 140 -23.60 -11.02 -9.34
C ILE A 140 -25.04 -11.53 -9.43
N GLY A 141 -25.86 -10.78 -10.16
CA GLY A 141 -27.28 -11.07 -10.32
C GLY A 141 -28.03 -11.22 -8.99
N GLY A 142 -27.99 -10.18 -8.17
CA GLY A 142 -28.75 -10.12 -6.92
C GLY A 142 -28.23 -10.99 -5.78
N GLN A 143 -27.14 -11.75 -5.97
CA GLN A 143 -26.42 -12.41 -4.88
C GLN A 143 -25.09 -11.66 -4.64
N THR A 144 -24.80 -11.35 -3.37
CA THR A 144 -23.59 -10.63 -2.96
C THR A 144 -22.59 -11.60 -2.36
N PHE A 145 -21.36 -11.56 -2.85
CA PHE A 145 -20.27 -12.42 -2.43
C PHE A 145 -19.16 -11.58 -1.79
N PRO A 146 -18.82 -11.79 -0.51
CA PRO A 146 -17.73 -11.08 0.14
C PRO A 146 -16.36 -11.59 -0.32
N MET A 147 -15.37 -10.72 -0.33
CA MET A 147 -13.97 -11.12 -0.52
C MET A 147 -13.43 -11.87 0.69
N PRO A 148 -12.49 -12.82 0.51
CA PRO A 148 -11.83 -13.49 1.62
C PRO A 148 -11.03 -12.49 2.46
N LYS A 149 -10.80 -12.79 3.74
CA LYS A 149 -10.06 -11.92 4.67
C LYS A 149 -8.72 -12.58 5.05
N PRO A 150 -7.59 -11.86 5.00
CA PRO A 150 -7.42 -10.49 4.49
C PRO A 150 -7.59 -10.43 2.96
N PHE A 151 -7.94 -9.24 2.45
CA PHE A 151 -8.02 -8.96 1.01
C PHE A 151 -7.13 -7.77 0.69
N ILE A 152 -6.19 -7.96 -0.23
CA ILE A 152 -5.32 -6.92 -0.75
C ILE A 152 -5.22 -7.04 -2.27
N VAL A 153 -5.10 -5.88 -2.90
CA VAL A 153 -4.91 -5.74 -4.34
C VAL A 153 -3.60 -5.00 -4.54
N ILE A 154 -2.73 -5.59 -5.34
CA ILE A 154 -1.44 -5.04 -5.70
C ILE A 154 -1.48 -4.82 -7.20
N ALA A 155 -1.64 -3.57 -7.60
CA ALA A 155 -1.66 -3.16 -8.99
C ALA A 155 -0.24 -2.88 -9.47
N THR A 156 0.08 -3.17 -10.73
CA THR A 156 1.33 -2.71 -11.35
C THR A 156 1.02 -1.79 -12.52
N GLN A 157 1.90 -0.81 -12.73
CA GLN A 157 1.90 0.05 -13.92
C GLN A 157 3.29 0.12 -14.53
N ASN A 158 3.33 0.22 -15.85
CA ASN A 158 4.54 0.46 -16.62
C ASN A 158 4.52 1.92 -17.13
N PRO A 159 5.48 2.76 -16.73
CA PRO A 159 5.47 4.18 -17.11
C PRO A 159 5.90 4.45 -18.56
N ILE A 160 6.55 3.50 -19.25
CA ILE A 160 7.20 3.73 -20.56
C ILE A 160 6.31 3.25 -21.75
N GLU A 161 5.16 2.64 -21.46
CA GLU A 161 4.35 2.02 -22.52
C GLU A 161 3.64 3.08 -23.37
N SER A 162 3.80 2.98 -24.69
CA SER A 162 3.35 4.02 -25.64
C SER A 162 2.07 3.65 -26.40
N GLU A 163 1.62 2.39 -26.34
CA GLU A 163 0.49 1.88 -27.11
C GLU A 163 -0.61 1.32 -26.19
N GLY A 164 -1.86 1.72 -26.41
CA GLY A 164 -3.01 1.17 -25.68
C GLY A 164 -3.04 1.50 -24.19
N VAL A 165 -2.45 2.64 -23.79
CA VAL A 165 -2.37 3.04 -22.37
C VAL A 165 -3.52 3.97 -21.97
N TYR A 166 -4.22 3.56 -20.93
CA TYR A 166 -5.26 4.29 -20.21
C TYR A 166 -4.73 4.65 -18.82
N PRO A 167 -4.14 5.83 -18.62
CA PRO A 167 -3.61 6.23 -17.31
C PRO A 167 -4.75 6.24 -16.28
N LEU A 168 -4.45 5.80 -15.05
CA LEU A 168 -5.41 5.88 -13.97
C LEU A 168 -5.66 7.37 -13.63
N PRO A 169 -6.90 7.87 -13.72
CA PRO A 169 -7.25 9.19 -13.22
C PRO A 169 -6.87 9.37 -11.76
N GLU A 170 -6.62 10.61 -11.34
CA GLU A 170 -6.22 10.95 -9.96
C GLU A 170 -7.20 10.40 -8.91
N ALA A 171 -8.50 10.53 -9.16
CA ALA A 171 -9.55 9.99 -8.30
C ALA A 171 -9.47 8.46 -8.14
N GLN A 172 -8.94 7.75 -9.14
CA GLN A 172 -8.72 6.31 -9.08
C GLN A 172 -7.44 5.97 -8.33
N ARG A 173 -6.34 6.70 -8.59
CA ARG A 173 -5.07 6.57 -7.86
C ARG A 173 -5.25 6.81 -6.35
N ASP A 174 -6.11 7.74 -5.96
CA ASP A 174 -6.39 8.07 -4.55
C ASP A 174 -6.95 6.89 -3.72
N ARG A 175 -7.49 5.86 -4.39
CA ARG A 175 -7.99 4.64 -3.74
C ARG A 175 -6.88 3.68 -3.29
N PHE A 176 -5.68 3.82 -3.85
CA PHE A 176 -4.50 3.08 -3.37
C PHE A 176 -3.97 3.77 -2.11
N LEU A 177 -3.62 2.97 -1.10
CA LEU A 177 -3.04 3.49 0.14
C LEU A 177 -1.65 4.04 -0.14
N VAL A 178 -0.85 3.27 -0.89
CA VAL A 178 0.52 3.59 -1.26
C VAL A 178 0.77 3.43 -2.76
N LYS A 179 1.66 4.25 -3.29
CA LYS A 179 2.37 4.02 -4.56
C LYS A 179 3.86 3.81 -4.26
N ILE A 180 4.44 2.75 -4.81
CA ILE A 180 5.85 2.41 -4.67
C ILE A 180 6.49 2.44 -6.06
N ASP A 181 7.56 3.22 -6.19
CA ASP A 181 8.37 3.23 -7.41
C ASP A 181 9.49 2.18 -7.27
N VAL A 182 9.57 1.27 -8.24
CA VAL A 182 10.52 0.14 -8.26
C VAL A 182 11.57 0.41 -9.33
N PRO A 183 12.76 0.92 -8.94
CA PRO A 183 13.84 1.21 -9.87
C PRO A 183 14.50 -0.07 -10.37
N HIS A 184 15.37 0.06 -11.38
CA HIS A 184 16.30 -1.01 -11.71
C HIS A 184 17.22 -1.31 -10.53
N PRO A 185 17.57 -2.59 -10.31
CA PRO A 185 18.55 -2.99 -9.31
C PRO A 185 19.91 -2.34 -9.58
N ARG A 186 20.61 -2.02 -8.50
CA ARG A 186 22.00 -1.54 -8.53
C ARG A 186 22.94 -2.69 -8.92
N GLY A 187 24.14 -2.37 -9.40
CA GLY A 187 25.07 -3.39 -9.90
C GLY A 187 25.41 -4.52 -8.91
N HIS A 188 25.43 -4.25 -7.60
CA HIS A 188 25.64 -5.28 -6.58
C HIS A 188 24.40 -6.15 -6.34
N GLU A 189 23.20 -5.56 -6.44
CA GLU A 189 21.93 -6.28 -6.38
C GLU A 189 21.78 -7.17 -7.61
N GLU A 190 22.15 -6.67 -8.80
CA GLU A 190 22.13 -7.43 -10.05
C GLU A 190 23.04 -8.67 -9.99
N PHE A 191 24.25 -8.50 -9.44
CA PHE A 191 25.17 -9.62 -9.24
C PHE A 191 24.62 -10.66 -8.25
N GLU A 192 23.94 -10.21 -7.18
CA GLU A 192 23.34 -11.12 -6.21
C GLU A 192 22.08 -11.81 -6.78
N ILE A 193 21.30 -11.13 -7.63
CA ILE A 193 20.20 -11.74 -8.41
C ILE A 193 20.75 -12.85 -9.28
N LEU A 194 21.83 -12.58 -10.04
CA LEU A 194 22.51 -13.58 -10.85
C LEU A 194 22.93 -14.77 -9.98
N ARG A 195 23.60 -14.53 -8.85
CA ARG A 195 24.08 -15.59 -7.97
C ARG A 195 22.94 -16.46 -7.40
N ARG A 196 21.82 -15.86 -6.99
CA ARG A 196 20.68 -16.58 -6.38
C ARG A 196 19.81 -17.30 -7.41
N MET A 197 19.62 -16.72 -8.59
CA MET A 197 18.64 -17.22 -9.56
C MET A 197 19.24 -18.11 -10.65
N SER A 198 20.57 -18.18 -10.79
CA SER A 198 21.20 -18.91 -11.92
C SER A 198 21.20 -20.42 -11.82
N VAL A 199 21.12 -21.00 -10.62
CA VAL A 199 21.29 -22.46 -10.43
C VAL A 199 20.05 -23.09 -9.79
N ASP A 200 19.77 -22.73 -8.54
CA ASP A 200 18.65 -23.26 -7.77
C ASP A 200 17.94 -22.09 -7.07
N PRO A 201 16.92 -21.49 -7.72
CA PRO A 201 16.20 -20.37 -7.15
C PRO A 201 15.55 -20.74 -5.81
N PRO A 202 15.72 -19.92 -4.76
CA PRO A 202 15.13 -20.21 -3.46
C PRO A 202 13.60 -20.20 -3.50
N GLU A 203 12.96 -21.29 -3.07
CA GLU A 203 11.50 -21.33 -2.91
C GLU A 203 11.07 -20.75 -1.56
N PRO A 204 10.09 -19.83 -1.51
CA PRO A 204 9.63 -19.23 -0.26
C PRO A 204 8.88 -20.24 0.62
N ARG A 205 9.14 -20.19 1.92
CA ARG A 205 8.35 -20.93 2.91
C ARG A 205 7.26 -20.04 3.51
N GLN A 206 6.10 -20.62 3.74
CA GLN A 206 5.02 -19.94 4.44
C GLN A 206 5.40 -19.73 5.92
N VAL A 207 5.36 -18.49 6.39
CA VAL A 207 5.68 -18.08 7.77
C VAL A 207 4.41 -17.68 8.52
N LEU A 208 3.49 -16.98 7.86
CA LEU A 208 2.22 -16.53 8.46
C LEU A 208 1.03 -17.31 7.91
N LYS A 209 -0.13 -17.09 8.53
CA LYS A 209 -1.44 -17.56 8.06
C LYS A 209 -2.42 -16.38 7.97
N PRO A 210 -3.46 -16.46 7.13
CA PRO A 210 -4.51 -15.44 7.03
C PRO A 210 -5.07 -14.97 8.38
N GLU A 211 -5.30 -15.90 9.31
CA GLU A 211 -5.85 -15.61 10.63
C GLU A 211 -4.89 -14.75 11.47
N THR A 212 -3.59 -15.08 11.41
CA THR A 212 -2.52 -14.32 12.07
C THR A 212 -2.40 -12.92 11.48
N ILE A 213 -2.54 -12.76 10.16
CA ILE A 213 -2.55 -11.43 9.54
C ILE A 213 -3.72 -10.60 10.07
N MET A 214 -4.91 -11.20 10.22
CA MET A 214 -6.07 -10.49 10.76
C MET A 214 -5.86 -10.08 12.23
N GLU A 215 -5.14 -10.86 13.02
CA GLU A 215 -4.71 -10.48 14.37
C GLU A 215 -3.73 -9.30 14.35
N LEU A 216 -2.71 -9.35 13.50
CA LEU A 216 -1.74 -8.27 13.32
C LEU A 216 -2.40 -6.98 12.83
N GLN A 217 -3.37 -7.08 11.91
CA GLN A 217 -4.18 -5.95 11.45
C GLN A 217 -4.94 -5.29 12.61
N ARG A 218 -5.56 -6.08 13.51
CA ARG A 218 -6.23 -5.54 14.71
C ARG A 218 -5.25 -4.87 15.66
N SER A 219 -4.06 -5.45 15.84
CA SER A 219 -3.02 -4.84 16.68
C SER A 219 -2.47 -3.55 16.09
N ALA A 220 -2.30 -3.46 14.76
CA ALA A 220 -1.92 -2.23 14.09
C ALA A 220 -2.97 -1.14 14.30
N GLU A 221 -4.27 -1.45 14.21
CA GLU A 221 -5.34 -0.50 14.48
C GLU A 221 -5.33 0.05 15.92
N GLN A 222 -4.80 -0.72 16.88
CA GLN A 222 -4.70 -0.36 18.30
C GLN A 222 -3.42 0.38 18.68
N VAL A 223 -2.47 0.55 17.75
CA VAL A 223 -1.25 1.35 18.00
C VAL A 223 -1.66 2.77 18.40
N PHE A 224 -1.12 3.22 19.53
CA PHE A 224 -1.43 4.52 20.12
C PHE A 224 -0.96 5.65 19.20
N VAL A 225 -1.80 6.67 19.04
CA VAL A 225 -1.48 7.87 18.26
C VAL A 225 -1.72 9.07 19.14
N HIS A 226 -0.65 9.78 19.48
CA HIS A 226 -0.74 11.02 20.22
C HIS A 226 -1.39 12.12 19.35
N ASN A 227 -2.18 13.00 19.96
CA ASN A 227 -2.92 14.06 19.23
C ASN A 227 -1.97 14.93 18.39
N LEU A 228 -0.81 15.30 18.91
CA LEU A 228 0.18 16.09 18.16
C LEU A 228 0.74 15.36 16.92
N VAL A 229 0.83 14.03 16.95
CA VAL A 229 1.23 13.24 15.78
C VAL A 229 0.10 13.21 14.75
N ALA A 230 -1.16 13.10 15.21
CA ALA A 230 -2.33 13.19 14.33
C ALA A 230 -2.45 14.59 13.69
N GLU A 231 -2.26 15.65 14.48
CA GLU A 231 -2.21 17.03 13.99
C GLU A 231 -1.07 17.25 13.01
N TYR A 232 0.10 16.64 13.24
CA TYR A 232 1.21 16.69 12.29
C TYR A 232 0.83 16.09 10.92
N ALA A 233 0.18 14.92 10.90
CA ALA A 233 -0.32 14.33 9.65
C ALA A 233 -1.34 15.24 8.94
N VAL A 234 -2.21 15.92 9.70
CA VAL A 234 -3.15 16.92 9.14
C VAL A 234 -2.39 18.12 8.57
N ARG A 235 -1.40 18.65 9.28
CA ARG A 235 -0.57 19.79 8.83
C ARG A 235 0.16 19.48 7.53
N LEU A 236 0.71 18.27 7.37
CA LEU A 236 1.34 17.83 6.12
C LEU A 236 0.35 17.84 4.95
N VAL A 237 -0.88 17.34 5.17
CA VAL A 237 -1.92 17.36 4.15
C VAL A 237 -2.38 18.79 3.84
N MET A 238 -2.57 19.63 4.84
CA MET A 238 -2.96 21.03 4.65
C MET A 238 -1.89 21.84 3.92
N ALA A 239 -0.61 21.54 4.14
CA ALA A 239 0.49 22.17 3.41
C ALA A 239 0.46 21.87 1.90
N THR A 240 -0.23 20.82 1.44
CA THR A 240 -0.47 20.59 0.00
C THR A 240 -1.64 21.41 -0.55
N ARG A 241 -2.52 21.96 0.30
CA ARG A 241 -3.74 22.66 -0.10
C ARG A 241 -3.63 24.17 0.07
N THR A 242 -2.93 24.60 1.11
CA THR A 242 -2.67 26.02 1.41
C THR A 242 -1.17 26.22 1.69
N PRO A 243 -0.28 25.92 0.72
CA PRO A 243 1.17 25.90 0.97
C PRO A 243 1.71 27.26 1.46
N THR A 244 1.07 28.37 1.06
CA THR A 244 1.40 29.71 1.55
C THR A 244 1.28 29.84 3.09
N ASP A 245 0.28 29.22 3.72
CA ASP A 245 0.10 29.24 5.19
C ASP A 245 1.23 28.50 5.93
N PHE A 246 1.96 27.64 5.22
CA PHE A 246 3.05 26.81 5.72
C PHE A 246 4.43 27.31 5.29
N HIS A 247 4.53 28.58 4.84
CA HIS A 247 5.78 29.21 4.37
C HIS A 247 6.36 28.57 3.09
N LEU A 248 5.49 28.09 2.20
CA LEU A 248 5.84 27.48 0.90
C LEU A 248 5.14 28.19 -0.28
N PRO A 249 5.23 29.53 -0.42
CA PRO A 249 4.51 30.25 -1.48
C PRO A 249 4.96 29.86 -2.90
N ASP A 250 6.15 29.29 -3.03
CA ASP A 250 6.69 28.75 -4.28
C ASP A 250 5.94 27.51 -4.80
N LEU A 251 5.21 26.80 -3.94
CA LEU A 251 4.42 25.63 -4.32
C LEU A 251 3.00 25.96 -4.81
N GLU A 252 2.50 27.17 -4.54
CA GLU A 252 1.17 27.61 -4.97
C GLU A 252 0.95 27.51 -6.50
N PRO A 253 1.87 27.95 -7.38
CA PRO A 253 1.71 27.78 -8.83
C PRO A 253 2.00 26.34 -9.33
N ILE A 254 2.54 25.48 -8.46
CA ILE A 254 2.95 24.11 -8.81
C ILE A 254 1.82 23.12 -8.53
N ILE A 255 1.08 23.31 -7.43
CA ILE A 255 0.04 22.38 -6.99
C ILE A 255 -1.32 22.82 -7.54
N GLU A 256 -1.90 22.02 -8.43
CA GLU A 256 -3.26 22.23 -8.92
C GLU A 256 -4.29 21.65 -7.94
N LEU A 257 -3.99 20.48 -7.38
CA LEU A 257 -4.87 19.77 -6.47
C LEU A 257 -4.08 19.15 -5.31
N GLY A 258 -4.32 19.67 -4.10
CA GLY A 258 -3.76 19.10 -2.87
C GLY A 258 -4.34 17.72 -2.53
N VAL A 259 -3.65 16.96 -1.69
CA VAL A 259 -4.01 15.56 -1.42
C VAL A 259 -5.33 15.46 -0.64
N SER A 260 -6.10 14.39 -0.85
CA SER A 260 -7.43 14.19 -0.25
C SER A 260 -7.37 13.81 1.25
N PRO A 261 -8.50 13.84 2.00
CA PRO A 261 -8.54 13.32 3.37
C PRO A 261 -8.16 11.84 3.51
N ARG A 262 -8.18 11.06 2.41
CA ARG A 262 -7.64 9.69 2.40
C ARG A 262 -6.15 9.66 2.69
N ALA A 263 -5.41 10.72 2.35
CA ALA A 263 -4.01 10.86 2.73
C ALA A 263 -3.85 10.92 4.25
N THR A 264 -4.64 11.74 4.95
CA THR A 264 -4.58 11.82 6.42
C THR A 264 -4.85 10.47 7.07
N LEU A 265 -5.92 9.79 6.65
CA LEU A 265 -6.25 8.45 7.15
C LEU A 265 -5.17 7.43 6.80
N GLY A 266 -4.63 7.53 5.58
CA GLY A 266 -3.58 6.66 5.08
C GLY A 266 -2.26 6.81 5.82
N LEU A 267 -1.85 8.04 6.14
CA LEU A 267 -0.64 8.33 6.92
C LEU A 267 -0.73 7.70 8.31
N ILE A 268 -1.88 7.83 8.98
CA ILE A 268 -2.10 7.21 10.30
C ILE A 268 -2.11 5.68 10.20
N ALA A 269 -2.85 5.12 9.25
CA ALA A 269 -2.94 3.66 9.11
C ALA A 269 -1.60 3.02 8.74
N ALA A 270 -0.89 3.59 7.77
CA ALA A 270 0.43 3.14 7.34
C ALA A 270 1.48 3.35 8.43
N GLY A 271 1.46 4.50 9.11
CA GLY A 271 2.35 4.79 10.22
C GLY A 271 2.16 3.81 11.38
N ARG A 272 0.91 3.51 11.76
CA ARG A 272 0.59 2.52 12.80
C ARG A 272 1.13 1.13 12.44
N ALA A 273 0.94 0.72 11.19
CA ALA A 273 1.49 -0.54 10.71
C ALA A 273 3.03 -0.55 10.78
N LEU A 274 3.69 0.55 10.40
CA LEU A 274 5.14 0.69 10.48
C LEU A 274 5.66 0.64 11.92
N ALA A 275 5.01 1.34 12.84
CA ALA A 275 5.34 1.27 14.27
C ALA A 275 5.26 -0.17 14.80
N LEU A 276 4.21 -0.92 14.42
CA LEU A 276 4.06 -2.33 14.79
C LEU A 276 5.17 -3.20 14.19
N ILE A 277 5.52 -3.00 12.93
CA ILE A 277 6.64 -3.71 12.26
C ILE A 277 7.93 -3.49 13.07
N HIS A 278 8.16 -2.27 13.55
CA HIS A 278 9.32 -1.90 14.38
C HIS A 278 9.18 -2.24 15.87
N GLY A 279 8.13 -2.95 16.27
CA GLY A 279 7.95 -3.42 17.65
C GLY A 279 7.52 -2.36 18.64
N ARG A 280 6.89 -1.28 18.17
CA ARG A 280 6.36 -0.18 18.99
C ARG A 280 4.84 -0.22 19.03
N ASP A 281 4.28 0.04 20.21
CA ASP A 281 2.83 0.17 20.44
C ASP A 281 2.33 1.62 20.32
N TYR A 282 3.21 2.56 19.92
CA TYR A 282 2.91 3.97 19.70
C TYR A 282 3.54 4.49 18.40
N LEU A 283 2.86 5.46 17.79
CA LEU A 283 3.26 6.11 16.55
C LEU A 283 4.20 7.30 16.82
N LEU A 284 5.32 7.37 16.09
CA LEU A 284 6.24 8.51 16.10
C LEU A 284 6.04 9.42 14.87
N PRO A 285 6.38 10.72 14.95
CA PRO A 285 6.40 11.60 13.79
C PRO A 285 7.30 11.10 12.66
N SER A 286 8.41 10.45 12.99
CA SER A 286 9.31 9.84 12.01
C SER A 286 8.61 8.76 11.17
N ASP A 287 7.67 8.02 11.74
CA ASP A 287 6.94 6.98 11.00
C ASP A 287 6.02 7.61 9.95
N ILE A 288 5.39 8.72 10.30
CA ILE A 288 4.59 9.53 9.37
C ILE A 288 5.47 10.02 8.22
N GLN A 289 6.66 10.54 8.53
CA GLN A 289 7.60 11.01 7.52
C GLN A 289 8.06 9.88 6.59
N THR A 290 8.36 8.70 7.14
CA THR A 290 8.79 7.53 6.35
C THR A 290 7.73 7.09 5.35
N VAL A 291 6.45 7.08 5.73
CA VAL A 291 5.37 6.64 4.82
C VAL A 291 4.82 7.78 3.95
N ALA A 292 5.18 9.03 4.21
CA ALA A 292 4.54 10.19 3.59
C ALA A 292 4.68 10.23 2.07
N LEU A 293 5.87 9.92 1.54
CA LEU A 293 6.09 9.92 0.09
C LEU A 293 5.22 8.90 -0.62
N ASP A 294 5.19 7.66 -0.11
CA ASP A 294 4.43 6.57 -0.70
C ASP A 294 2.91 6.79 -0.58
N VAL A 295 2.46 7.48 0.48
CA VAL A 295 1.04 7.74 0.75
C VAL A 295 0.52 8.99 0.03
N MET A 296 1.32 10.05 -0.08
CA MET A 296 0.88 11.36 -0.58
C MET A 296 1.27 11.60 -2.04
N GLY A 297 2.42 11.09 -2.51
CA GLY A 297 3.00 11.46 -3.81
C GLY A 297 2.07 11.19 -4.99
N HIS A 298 1.33 10.08 -4.97
CA HIS A 298 0.39 9.74 -6.05
C HIS A 298 -0.99 10.41 -5.96
N ARG A 299 -1.23 11.19 -4.90
CA ARG A 299 -2.48 11.91 -4.65
C ARG A 299 -2.40 13.39 -4.98
N LEU A 300 -1.20 13.90 -5.24
CA LEU A 300 -0.95 15.29 -5.55
C LEU A 300 -1.16 15.51 -7.05
N GLY A 301 -2.05 16.45 -7.41
CA GLY A 301 -2.22 16.93 -8.77
C GLY A 301 -1.35 18.16 -8.99
N LEU A 302 -0.50 18.11 -10.00
CA LEU A 302 0.37 19.24 -10.40
C LEU A 302 -0.26 20.02 -11.55
N THR A 303 0.03 21.32 -11.61
CA THR A 303 -0.39 22.16 -12.73
C THR A 303 0.24 21.70 -14.04
N PHE A 304 -0.41 22.03 -15.16
CA PHE A 304 0.10 21.70 -16.49
C PHE A 304 1.54 22.20 -16.71
N ASP A 305 1.84 23.43 -16.28
CA ASP A 305 3.18 24.01 -16.40
C ASP A 305 4.21 23.23 -15.57
N ALA A 306 3.87 22.85 -14.34
CA ALA A 306 4.73 22.03 -13.49
C ALA A 306 5.01 20.63 -14.09
N VAL A 307 3.99 20.02 -14.71
CA VAL A 307 4.17 18.75 -15.44
C VAL A 307 5.06 18.93 -16.66
N ALA A 308 4.89 20.02 -17.42
CA ALA A 308 5.73 20.34 -18.58
C ALA A 308 7.20 20.57 -18.18
N ASP A 309 7.43 21.14 -17.00
CA ASP A 309 8.76 21.33 -16.41
C ASP A 309 9.34 20.05 -15.77
N ASN A 310 8.65 18.91 -15.89
CA ASN A 310 9.02 17.61 -15.30
C ASN A 310 9.21 17.67 -13.78
N ILE A 311 8.42 18.48 -13.08
CA ILE A 311 8.42 18.49 -11.62
C ILE A 311 7.84 17.16 -11.11
N ASP A 312 8.59 16.47 -10.25
CA ASP A 312 8.12 15.25 -9.60
C ASP A 312 7.22 15.59 -8.40
N PRO A 313 5.97 15.09 -8.33
CA PRO A 313 5.12 15.21 -7.15
C PRO A 313 5.81 14.79 -5.84
N ARG A 314 6.70 13.80 -5.88
CA ARG A 314 7.45 13.33 -4.72
C ARG A 314 8.39 14.42 -4.19
N ALA A 315 9.06 15.16 -5.06
CA ALA A 315 9.94 16.26 -4.67
C ALA A 315 9.17 17.38 -3.96
N VAL A 316 7.91 17.63 -4.35
CA VAL A 316 7.01 18.56 -3.66
C VAL A 316 6.71 18.08 -2.24
N ILE A 317 6.42 16.78 -2.07
CA ILE A 317 6.19 16.20 -0.74
C ILE A 317 7.46 16.23 0.12
N GLU A 318 8.64 15.93 -0.43
CA GLU A 318 9.92 16.06 0.28
C GLU A 318 10.15 17.49 0.77
N ARG A 319 9.83 18.48 -0.06
CA ARG A 319 9.92 19.90 0.30
C ARG A 319 8.99 20.26 1.45
N ILE A 320 7.76 19.74 1.44
CA ILE A 320 6.79 19.92 2.54
C ILE A 320 7.32 19.28 3.82
N LEU A 321 7.81 18.03 3.76
CA LEU A 321 8.36 17.31 4.91
C LEU A 321 9.55 18.04 5.55
N ALA A 322 10.42 18.64 4.72
CA ALA A 322 11.57 19.40 5.18
C ALA A 322 11.19 20.73 5.85
N THR A 323 10.02 21.29 5.53
CA THR A 323 9.60 22.63 5.97
C THR A 323 8.62 22.59 7.13
N VAL A 324 7.69 21.62 7.16
CA VAL A 324 6.69 21.49 8.22
C VAL A 324 7.30 20.73 9.41
N PRO A 325 7.56 21.40 10.55
CA PRO A 325 8.27 20.78 11.66
C PRO A 325 7.42 19.68 12.34
N PRO A 326 8.01 18.50 12.60
CA PRO A 326 7.37 17.49 13.44
C PRO A 326 7.32 17.96 14.90
N PRO A 327 6.32 17.48 15.69
CA PRO A 327 6.28 17.76 17.13
C PRO A 327 7.46 17.10 17.83
N GLN A 328 7.98 17.72 18.89
CA GLN A 328 9.16 17.20 19.58
C GLN A 328 8.73 16.29 20.75
N PRO A 329 9.26 15.06 20.86
CA PRO A 329 9.02 14.24 22.03
C PRO A 329 9.71 14.88 23.25
N VAL A 330 8.93 15.21 24.28
CA VAL A 330 9.44 15.59 25.59
C VAL A 330 9.25 14.40 26.52
N TRP A 331 10.35 13.73 26.83
CA TRP A 331 10.36 12.64 27.81
C TRP A 331 10.25 13.26 29.21
N ARG A 332 9.08 13.14 29.83
CA ARG A 332 8.90 13.47 31.25
C ARG A 332 9.22 12.22 32.06
N ASP A 333 10.26 12.28 32.90
CA ASP A 333 10.50 11.27 33.92
C ASP A 333 9.36 11.33 34.96
N GLY A 334 8.29 10.58 34.70
CA GLY A 334 7.06 10.55 35.51
C GLY A 334 6.72 9.14 36.00
N THR A 335 6.36 9.05 37.28
CA THR A 335 6.23 7.90 38.21
C THR A 335 5.36 6.69 37.81
N ASP A 336 4.80 6.62 36.60
CA ASP A 336 3.78 5.61 36.24
C ASP A 336 4.31 4.37 35.50
N GLY A 337 5.63 4.24 35.31
CA GLY A 337 6.26 3.01 34.82
C GLY A 337 5.89 2.59 33.39
N SER A 338 5.09 3.39 32.66
CA SER A 338 4.56 3.06 31.33
C SER A 338 5.45 3.52 30.17
N GLY A 339 6.49 4.32 30.42
CA GLY A 339 7.58 4.59 29.46
C GLY A 339 7.14 5.13 28.09
N ARG A 340 6.07 5.92 28.01
CA ARG A 340 5.57 6.50 26.74
C ARG A 340 6.07 7.94 26.55
N PRO A 341 6.42 8.34 25.31
CA PRO A 341 6.77 9.73 25.03
C PRO A 341 5.53 10.64 25.11
N GLU A 342 5.62 11.73 25.85
CA GLU A 342 4.75 12.90 25.66
C GLU A 342 5.35 13.75 24.53
N PHE A 343 4.51 14.41 23.73
CA PHE A 343 4.97 15.33 22.68
C PHE A 343 4.62 16.76 23.08
N VAL A 344 5.46 17.72 22.72
CA VAL A 344 5.23 19.18 22.88
C VAL A 344 5.36 19.87 21.53
#